data_AF-A0A838V8U3-F1
#
_entry.id   AF-A0A838V8U3-F1
#
_cell.length_a   1.000
_cell.length_b   1.000
_cell.length_c   1.000
_cell.angle_alpha   90.00
_cell.angle_beta   90.00
_cell.angle_gamma   90.00
#
_symmetry.space_group_name_H-M   'P 1'
#
loop_
_entity.id
_entity.type
_entity.pdbx_description
1 polymer ?
#
loop_
_entity_poly.entity_id
_entity_poly.type
_entity_poly.pdbx_seq_one_letter_code
_entity_poly.pdbx_strand_id
1 'polypeptide(L)'
;MRFSPFSLLVALPCAVHAQDIVVTGQGLEDPLSDPVYDVVAIESDRLQSTASGRVEDALRDVAGLQEFRRSDARSASPTSQGVTLRGLGGNAASRALVLLDGVPQGDPFAGYLNWP
;
A
#
# COMPACT_ATOMS: atom_id res chain seq x y z
N MET A 1 -66.98 43.35 -7.77
CA MET A 1 -66.06 42.20 -7.64
C MET A 1 -64.88 42.45 -8.57
N ARG A 2 -63.70 42.78 -8.03
CA ARG A 2 -62.51 43.17 -8.81
C ARG A 2 -61.45 42.12 -8.54
N PHE A 3 -61.13 41.31 -9.54
CA PHE A 3 -60.11 40.25 -9.44
C PHE A 3 -58.72 40.87 -9.61
N SER A 4 -57.85 40.67 -8.63
CA SER A 4 -56.43 41.04 -8.73
C SER A 4 -55.69 39.95 -9.51
N PRO A 5 -54.88 40.27 -10.55
CA PRO A 5 -54.08 39.28 -11.22
C PRO A 5 -52.88 38.91 -10.35
N PHE A 6 -52.81 37.64 -9.96
CA PHE A 6 -51.69 37.06 -9.24
C PHE A 6 -50.49 36.99 -10.21
N SER A 7 -49.49 37.84 -10.03
CA SER A 7 -48.22 37.74 -10.77
C SER A 7 -47.44 36.54 -10.26
N LEU A 8 -47.26 35.52 -11.10
CA LEU A 8 -46.41 34.37 -10.83
C LEU A 8 -44.98 34.70 -11.26
N LEU A 9 -44.10 34.93 -10.28
CA LEU A 9 -42.67 35.07 -10.53
C LEU A 9 -42.06 33.68 -10.72
N VAL A 10 -41.72 33.31 -11.96
CA VAL A 10 -41.02 32.06 -12.26
C VAL A 10 -39.52 32.29 -12.13
N ALA A 11 -38.91 31.65 -11.13
CA ALA A 11 -37.45 31.58 -11.03
C ALA A 11 -36.92 30.61 -12.09
N LEU A 12 -36.24 31.12 -13.12
CA LEU A 12 -35.54 30.28 -14.08
C LEU A 12 -34.28 29.70 -13.42
N PRO A 13 -34.01 28.38 -13.54
CA PRO A 13 -32.78 27.81 -13.02
C PRO A 13 -31.58 28.43 -13.76
N CYS A 14 -30.63 28.96 -12.99
CA CYS A 14 -29.36 29.45 -13.52
C CYS A 14 -28.57 28.23 -14.00
N ALA A 15 -28.29 28.14 -15.30
CA ALA A 15 -27.49 27.06 -15.85
C ALA A 15 -26.06 27.21 -15.32
N VAL A 16 -25.68 26.33 -14.38
CA VAL A 16 -24.29 26.21 -13.93
C VAL A 16 -23.49 25.64 -15.09
N HIS A 17 -22.61 26.46 -15.67
CA HIS A 17 -21.65 25.99 -16.64
C HIS A 17 -20.55 25.23 -15.89
N ALA A 18 -20.67 23.91 -15.86
CA ALA A 18 -19.64 23.04 -15.30
C ALA A 18 -18.40 23.13 -16.19
N GLN A 19 -17.33 23.72 -15.66
CA GLN A 19 -16.03 23.74 -16.31
C GLN A 19 -15.29 22.50 -15.85
N ASP A 20 -14.78 21.70 -16.78
CA ASP A 20 -13.99 20.51 -16.44
C ASP A 20 -12.63 20.97 -15.88
N ILE A 21 -12.38 20.67 -14.61
CA ILE A 21 -11.08 20.88 -13.98
C ILE A 21 -10.29 19.57 -14.09
N VAL A 22 -9.33 19.54 -15.01
CA VAL A 22 -8.42 18.41 -15.15
C VAL A 22 -7.24 18.60 -14.20
N VAL A 23 -7.20 17.80 -13.13
CA VAL A 23 -6.05 17.74 -12.22
C VAL A 23 -5.12 16.64 -12.70
N THR A 24 -3.93 17.03 -13.17
CA THR A 24 -2.86 16.09 -13.48
C THR A 24 -1.92 15.96 -12.29
N GLY A 25 -1.58 14.72 -11.92
CA GLY A 25 -0.57 14.42 -10.91
C GLY A 25 0.67 13.83 -11.58
N GLN A 26 1.84 14.30 -11.16
CA GLN A 26 3.12 13.62 -11.42
C GLN A 26 3.74 13.22 -10.07
N GLY A 27 4.48 12.11 -10.04
CA GLY A 27 5.27 11.75 -8.87
C GLY A 27 6.32 12.83 -8.60
N LEU A 28 6.59 13.11 -7.33
CA LEU A 28 7.69 13.98 -6.93
C LEU A 28 9.03 13.29 -7.25
N GLU A 29 10.06 14.06 -7.59
CA GLU A 29 11.43 13.54 -7.57
C GLU A 29 11.79 12.98 -6.18
N ASP A 30 12.66 11.98 -6.17
CA ASP A 30 13.17 11.37 -4.94
C ASP A 30 13.73 12.47 -4.02
N PRO A 31 13.30 12.52 -2.75
CA PRO A 31 13.72 13.56 -1.85
C PRO A 31 15.21 13.41 -1.54
N LEU A 32 15.92 14.55 -1.40
CA LEU A 32 17.35 14.58 -1.03
C LEU A 32 17.66 13.85 0.30
N SER A 33 16.63 13.57 1.10
CA SER A 33 16.72 12.81 2.35
C SER A 33 16.77 11.29 2.16
N ASP A 34 16.45 10.75 0.98
CA ASP A 34 16.44 9.29 0.78
C ASP A 34 17.74 8.58 1.17
N PRO A 35 18.95 9.08 0.83
CA PRO A 35 20.20 8.46 1.29
C PRO A 35 20.42 8.55 2.81
N VAL A 36 19.61 9.31 3.55
CA VAL A 36 19.65 9.36 5.03
C VAL A 36 18.92 8.15 5.62
N TYR A 37 18.01 7.51 4.88
CA TYR A 37 17.35 6.30 5.34
C TYR A 37 18.24 5.08 5.14
N ASP A 38 18.20 4.17 6.12
CA ASP A 38 18.85 2.87 6.02
C ASP A 38 18.08 1.99 5.02
N VAL A 39 18.72 1.69 3.89
CA VAL A 39 18.18 0.91 2.77
C VAL A 39 19.06 -0.32 2.56
N VAL A 40 18.43 -1.49 2.52
CA VAL A 40 19.09 -2.76 2.18
C VAL A 40 18.61 -3.21 0.81
N ALA A 41 19.51 -3.21 -0.17
CA ALA A 41 19.27 -3.80 -1.48
C ALA A 41 19.59 -5.30 -1.46
N ILE A 42 18.66 -6.13 -1.95
CA ILE A 42 18.88 -7.56 -2.15
C ILE A 42 18.92 -7.81 -3.65
N GLU A 43 20.11 -8.06 -4.16
CA GLU A 43 20.33 -8.32 -5.58
C GLU A 43 19.82 -9.71 -5.99
N SER A 44 19.53 -9.86 -7.29
CA SER A 44 18.93 -11.08 -7.86
C SER A 44 19.82 -12.32 -7.69
N ASP A 45 21.14 -12.15 -7.76
CA ASP A 45 22.12 -13.22 -7.55
C ASP A 45 22.02 -13.79 -6.12
N ARG A 46 21.81 -12.93 -5.11
CA ARG A 46 21.58 -13.36 -3.73
C ARG A 46 20.27 -14.14 -3.62
N LEU A 47 19.18 -13.67 -4.23
CA LEU A 47 17.90 -14.40 -4.25
C LEU A 47 18.04 -15.79 -4.89
N GLN A 48 18.83 -15.91 -5.96
CA GLN A 48 19.08 -17.18 -6.65
C GLN A 48 20.02 -18.11 -5.87
N SER A 49 20.88 -17.57 -5.01
CA SER A 49 21.80 -18.35 -4.18
C SER A 49 21.13 -18.99 -2.96
N THR A 50 19.92 -18.54 -2.59
CA THR A 50 19.17 -19.07 -1.47
C THR A 50 18.81 -20.54 -1.70
N ALA A 51 19.17 -21.43 -0.77
CA ALA A 51 19.02 -22.88 -0.94
C ALA A 51 17.58 -23.34 -1.18
N SER A 52 16.58 -22.59 -0.69
CA SER A 52 15.17 -22.86 -0.89
C SER A 52 14.59 -22.26 -2.18
N GLY A 53 15.29 -21.31 -2.80
CA GLY A 53 14.78 -20.47 -3.88
C GLY A 53 13.64 -19.52 -3.46
N ARG A 54 13.46 -19.25 -2.17
CA ARG A 54 12.35 -18.44 -1.64
C ARG A 54 12.82 -17.06 -1.20
N VAL A 55 11.95 -16.07 -1.42
CA VAL A 55 12.21 -14.69 -1.01
C VAL A 55 12.29 -14.55 0.51
N GLU A 56 11.47 -15.29 1.26
CA GLU A 56 11.43 -15.26 2.72
C GLU A 56 12.78 -15.64 3.35
N ASP A 57 13.47 -16.65 2.81
CA ASP A 57 14.78 -17.04 3.32
C ASP A 57 15.87 -15.99 3.06
N ALA A 58 15.77 -15.24 1.96
CA ALA A 58 16.70 -14.15 1.66
C ALA A 58 16.44 -12.88 2.49
N LEU A 59 15.27 -12.78 3.14
CA LEU A 59 14.92 -11.69 4.05
C LEU A 59 15.39 -11.96 5.49
N ARG A 60 15.62 -13.22 5.86
CA ARG A 60 15.86 -13.65 7.24
C ARG A 60 17.17 -13.14 7.85
N ASP A 61 18.15 -12.77 7.03
CA ASP A 61 19.44 -12.20 7.40
C ASP A 61 19.46 -10.66 7.33
N VAL A 62 18.36 -10.01 6.93
CA VAL A 62 18.24 -8.55 6.90
C VAL A 62 18.05 -8.01 8.33
N ALA A 63 18.96 -7.13 8.74
CA ALA A 63 18.90 -6.50 10.06
C ALA A 63 17.61 -5.69 10.24
N GLY A 64 16.96 -5.87 11.39
CA GLY A 64 15.73 -5.16 11.73
C GLY A 64 14.48 -5.64 11.00
N LEU A 65 14.56 -6.67 10.15
CA LEU A 65 13.41 -7.37 9.59
C LEU A 65 13.15 -8.65 10.39
N GLN A 66 11.88 -8.92 10.68
CA GLN A 66 11.49 -10.18 11.34
C GLN A 66 10.21 -10.72 10.73
N GLU A 67 10.23 -12.00 10.34
CA GLU A 67 9.04 -12.76 9.97
C GLU A 67 8.13 -12.98 11.19
N PHE A 68 6.82 -12.91 11.00
CA PHE A 68 5.85 -13.14 12.08
C PHE A 68 5.98 -14.55 12.67
N ARG A 69 6.33 -15.54 11.85
CA ARG A 69 6.56 -16.95 12.24
C ARG A 69 7.79 -17.50 11.55
N ARG A 70 8.39 -18.55 12.15
CA ARG A 70 9.54 -19.28 11.56
C ARG A 70 9.15 -20.22 10.41
N SER A 71 7.88 -20.60 10.34
CA SER A 71 7.37 -21.51 9.32
C SER A 71 7.35 -20.79 7.98
N ASP A 72 7.90 -21.46 6.97
CA ASP A 72 7.88 -20.99 5.59
C ASP A 72 6.48 -21.13 4.96
N ALA A 73 6.28 -20.50 3.80
CA ALA A 73 4.99 -20.48 3.11
C ALA A 73 4.51 -21.88 2.65
N ARG A 74 5.40 -22.88 2.60
CA ARG A 74 5.05 -24.27 2.27
C ARG A 74 4.22 -24.95 3.35
N SER A 75 4.38 -24.53 4.60
CA SER A 75 3.83 -25.21 5.77
C SER A 75 3.04 -24.29 6.70
N ALA A 76 3.25 -22.98 6.60
CA ALA A 76 2.53 -21.98 7.37
C ALA A 76 1.07 -21.85 6.92
N SER A 77 0.19 -21.56 7.88
CA SER A 77 -1.14 -21.07 7.55
C SER A 77 -1.02 -19.76 6.75
N PRO A 78 -1.76 -19.57 5.65
CA PRO A 78 -1.68 -18.37 4.81
C PRO A 78 -1.88 -17.05 5.59
N THR A 79 -2.71 -17.06 6.62
CA THR A 79 -3.00 -15.87 7.44
C THR A 79 -1.96 -15.61 8.54
N SER A 80 -0.99 -16.51 8.68
CA SER A 80 0.10 -16.41 9.67
C SER A 80 1.43 -16.00 9.04
N GLN A 81 1.40 -15.50 7.81
CA GLN A 81 2.56 -15.04 7.07
C GLN A 81 2.61 -13.51 7.07
N GLY A 82 3.81 -12.97 7.25
CA GLY A 82 4.10 -11.56 7.10
C GLY A 82 5.36 -11.13 7.82
N VAL A 83 5.65 -9.83 7.80
CA VAL A 83 6.91 -9.26 8.29
C VAL A 83 6.69 -8.02 9.14
N THR A 84 7.67 -7.76 9.99
CA THR A 84 7.76 -6.56 10.82
C THR A 84 9.12 -5.91 10.60
N LEU A 85 9.17 -4.59 10.69
CA LEU A 85 10.39 -3.82 10.54
C LEU A 85 10.65 -3.04 11.84
N ARG A 86 11.91 -3.05 12.29
CA ARG A 86 12.40 -2.31 13.46
C ARG A 86 11.61 -2.60 14.75
N GLY A 87 11.10 -3.82 14.88
CA GLY A 87 10.27 -4.24 16.02
C GLY A 87 8.85 -3.66 16.03
N LEU A 88 8.43 -2.96 14.98
CA LEU A 88 7.09 -2.40 14.85
C LEU A 88 6.16 -3.45 14.23
N GLY A 89 5.33 -4.10 15.04
CA GLY A 89 4.35 -5.06 14.51
C GLY A 89 3.73 -6.06 15.49
N GLY A 90 4.21 -6.13 16.74
CA GLY A 90 3.57 -6.92 17.79
C GLY A 90 3.41 -8.40 17.40
N ASN A 91 2.22 -8.97 17.61
CA ASN A 91 1.89 -10.37 17.32
C ASN A 91 0.89 -10.55 16.15
N ALA A 92 0.84 -9.59 15.23
CA ALA A 92 -0.04 -9.64 14.06
C ALA A 92 0.68 -10.18 12.82
N ALA A 93 -0.08 -10.56 11.79
CA ALA A 93 0.44 -11.19 10.57
C ALA A 93 1.51 -10.33 9.87
N SER A 94 1.24 -9.05 9.59
CA SER A 94 2.25 -8.09 9.12
C SER A 94 1.89 -6.68 9.59
N ARG A 95 2.91 -5.83 9.79
CA ARG A 95 2.76 -4.36 9.92
C ARG A 95 3.79 -3.60 9.08
N ALA A 96 4.44 -4.28 8.15
CA ALA A 96 5.26 -3.64 7.12
C ALA A 96 4.43 -3.45 5.84
N LEU A 97 4.63 -2.32 5.17
CA LEU A 97 4.16 -2.12 3.81
C LEU A 97 5.07 -2.91 2.86
N VAL A 98 4.51 -3.89 2.18
CA VAL A 98 5.20 -4.66 1.14
C VAL A 98 4.55 -4.33 -0.20
N LEU A 99 5.39 -3.90 -1.13
CA LEU A 99 5.00 -3.51 -2.47
C LEU A 99 5.63 -4.48 -3.47
N LEU A 100 4.85 -4.87 -4.49
CA LEU A 100 5.37 -5.44 -5.72
C LEU A 100 5.09 -4.42 -6.81
N ASP A 101 6.15 -3.84 -7.39
CA ASP A 101 6.05 -2.83 -8.44
C ASP A 101 5.10 -1.66 -8.07
N GLY A 102 5.16 -1.21 -6.81
CA GLY A 102 4.33 -0.13 -6.28
C GLY A 102 2.92 -0.57 -5.83
N VAL A 103 2.54 -1.83 -6.01
CA VAL A 103 1.23 -2.36 -5.60
C VAL A 103 1.32 -3.04 -4.23
N PRO A 104 0.50 -2.63 -3.23
CA PRO A 104 0.44 -3.29 -1.94
C PRO A 104 0.08 -4.77 -2.04
N GLN A 105 0.85 -5.63 -1.37
CA GLN A 105 0.66 -7.09 -1.38
C GLN A 105 -0.04 -7.63 -0.13
N GLY A 106 -0.15 -6.81 0.92
CA GLY A 106 -0.83 -7.21 2.16
C GLY A 106 -2.33 -7.36 1.97
N ASP A 107 -2.90 -8.38 2.60
CA ASP A 107 -4.35 -8.52 2.71
C ASP A 107 -5.00 -7.24 3.28
N PRO A 108 -6.07 -6.70 2.65
CA PRO A 108 -6.62 -5.40 3.02
C PRO A 108 -7.28 -5.35 4.40
N PHE A 109 -7.49 -6.48 5.07
CA PHE A 109 -8.17 -6.55 6.36
C PHE A 109 -7.23 -6.91 7.51
N ALA A 110 -6.57 -8.07 7.40
CA ALA A 110 -5.71 -8.66 8.42
C ALA A 110 -4.22 -8.44 8.15
N GLY A 111 -3.85 -7.94 6.96
CA GLY A 111 -2.47 -7.55 6.63
C GLY A 111 -1.50 -8.71 6.45
N TYR A 112 -1.96 -9.97 6.30
CA TYR A 112 -1.04 -11.08 6.01
C TYR A 112 -0.46 -10.95 4.60
N LEU A 113 0.72 -11.52 4.39
CA LEU A 113 1.39 -11.60 3.09
C LEU A 113 1.27 -13.01 2.53
N ASN A 114 1.11 -13.14 1.21
CA ASN A 114 1.15 -14.42 0.53
C ASN A 114 2.47 -14.54 -0.22
N TRP A 115 3.46 -15.19 0.39
CA TRP A 115 4.75 -15.38 -0.27
C TRP A 115 4.65 -16.42 -1.40
N PRO A 116 5.34 -16.22 -2.54
CA PRO A 116 5.30 -17.14 -3.68
C PRO A 116 6.00 -18.49 -3.43
#